data_AF-F7S5L6-F1
#
_entry.id   AF-F7S5L6-F1
#
_cell.length_a   1.000
_cell.length_b   1.000
_cell.length_c   1.000
_cell.angle_alpha   90.00
_cell.angle_beta   90.00
_cell.angle_gamma   90.00
#
_symmetry.space_group_name_H-M   'P 1'
#
loop_
_entity.id
_entity.type
_entity.pdbx_description
1 polymer ?
#
loop_
_entity_poly.entity_id
_entity_poly.type
_entity_poly.pdbx_seq_one_letter_code
_entity_poly.pdbx_strand_id
1 'polypeptide(L)'
;AARMSDAALIERLCTLRGIGRWTVEMLLIFTLGRPDVFPVDDFGVREGYRLIHGLEAQPKPRAFAAIGEAYAPYRSTAAWYLWRAADRAKTIKYQA
;
A
#
# COMPACT_ATOMS: atom_id res chain seq x y z
N ALA A 1 9.51 -18.87 3.35
CA ALA A 1 8.91 -17.51 3.31
C ALA A 1 8.05 -17.23 4.55
N ALA A 2 6.97 -17.98 4.81
CA ALA A 2 5.99 -17.66 5.87
C ALA A 2 6.54 -17.49 7.30
N ARG A 3 7.69 -18.10 7.63
CA ARG A 3 8.37 -17.98 8.94
C ARG A 3 9.35 -16.80 9.05
N MET A 4 9.64 -16.11 7.95
CA MET A 4 10.52 -14.93 7.95
C MET A 4 9.73 -13.68 8.30
N SER A 5 10.36 -12.72 8.97
CA SER A 5 9.78 -11.39 9.18
C SER A 5 9.65 -10.64 7.85
N ASP A 6 8.75 -9.67 7.82
CA ASP A 6 8.50 -8.85 6.63
C ASP A 6 9.75 -8.06 6.23
N ALA A 7 10.48 -7.52 7.22
CA ALA A 7 11.76 -6.83 6.99
C ALA A 7 12.82 -7.76 6.36
N ALA A 8 12.94 -9.00 6.84
CA ALA A 8 13.89 -9.96 6.29
C ALA A 8 13.53 -10.41 4.86
N LEU A 9 12.24 -10.47 4.53
CA LEU A 9 11.79 -10.74 3.16
C LEU A 9 12.10 -9.56 2.24
N ILE A 10 11.86 -8.33 2.68
CA ILE A 10 12.19 -7.11 1.92
C ILE A 10 13.70 -7.06 1.64
N GLU A 11 14.53 -7.17 2.69
CA GLU A 11 15.99 -7.13 2.56
C GLU A 11 16.50 -8.19 1.58
N ARG A 12 16.06 -9.43 1.75
CA ARG A 12 16.50 -10.55 0.92
C ARG A 12 16.07 -10.40 -0.54
N LEU A 13 14.80 -10.07 -0.79
CA LEU A 13 14.23 -10.10 -2.14
C LEU A 13 14.58 -8.85 -2.95
N CYS A 14 14.82 -7.71 -2.31
CA CYS A 14 15.27 -6.50 -2.98
C CYS A 14 16.70 -6.61 -3.56
N THR A 15 17.45 -7.66 -3.24
CA THR A 15 18.74 -7.94 -3.89
C THR A 15 18.58 -8.41 -5.34
N LEU A 16 17.38 -8.88 -5.73
CA LEU A 16 17.11 -9.39 -7.07
C LEU A 16 16.84 -8.24 -8.05
N ARG A 17 17.51 -8.26 -9.21
CA ARG A 17 17.34 -7.22 -10.25
C ARG A 17 15.87 -7.12 -10.66
N GLY A 18 15.31 -5.92 -10.54
CA GLY A 18 13.92 -5.63 -10.89
C GLY A 18 12.91 -5.82 -9.75
N ILE A 19 13.35 -6.23 -8.55
CA ILE A 19 12.47 -6.36 -7.38
C ILE A 19 12.74 -5.20 -6.42
N GLY A 20 11.81 -4.25 -6.36
CA GLY A 20 11.81 -3.17 -5.39
C GLY A 20 11.00 -3.52 -4.14
N ARG A 21 11.08 -2.65 -3.11
CA ARG A 21 10.32 -2.81 -1.86
C ARG A 21 8.82 -2.99 -2.11
N TRP A 22 8.25 -2.14 -2.97
CA TRP A 22 6.83 -2.21 -3.34
C TRP A 22 6.44 -3.61 -3.86
N THR A 23 7.26 -4.21 -4.73
CA THR A 23 7.01 -5.56 -5.26
C THR A 23 6.97 -6.61 -4.15
N VAL A 24 7.87 -6.49 -3.17
CA VAL A 24 7.87 -7.39 -2.01
C VAL A 24 6.63 -7.13 -1.14
N GLU A 25 6.24 -5.88 -0.91
CA GLU A 25 5.01 -5.56 -0.17
C GLU A 25 3.76 -6.16 -0.85
N MET A 26 3.70 -6.18 -2.18
CA MET A 26 2.63 -6.88 -2.91
C MET A 26 2.64 -8.39 -2.65
N LEU A 27 3.82 -9.02 -2.62
CA LEU A 27 3.97 -10.43 -2.23
C LEU A 27 3.48 -10.66 -0.79
N LEU A 28 3.86 -9.79 0.15
CA LEU A 28 3.47 -9.91 1.55
C LEU A 28 1.95 -9.87 1.71
N ILE A 29 1.26 -8.95 1.01
CA ILE A 29 -0.20 -8.77 1.09
C ILE A 29 -0.93 -9.90 0.36
N PHE A 30 -0.65 -10.10 -0.92
CA PHE A 30 -1.50 -10.94 -1.80
C PHE A 30 -1.13 -12.42 -1.81
N THR A 31 0.13 -12.77 -1.50
CA THR A 31 0.58 -14.17 -1.50
C THR A 31 0.77 -14.71 -0.09
N LEU A 32 1.30 -13.91 0.83
CA LEU A 32 1.57 -14.35 2.20
C LEU A 32 0.49 -13.94 3.21
N GLY A 33 -0.49 -13.13 2.80
CA GLY A 33 -1.61 -12.73 3.66
C GLY A 33 -1.19 -11.96 4.91
N ARG A 34 -0.08 -11.21 4.85
CA ARG A 34 0.39 -10.39 5.99
C ARG A 34 -0.62 -9.28 6.28
N PRO A 35 -1.18 -9.19 7.49
CA PRO A 35 -2.28 -8.24 7.78
C PRO A 35 -1.81 -6.80 7.97
N ASP A 36 -0.51 -6.58 8.22
CA ASP A 36 -0.01 -5.31 8.72
C ASP A 36 1.07 -4.67 7.82
N VAL A 37 0.83 -4.64 6.51
CA VAL A 37 1.73 -4.05 5.51
C VAL A 37 1.08 -2.82 4.90
N PHE A 38 1.76 -1.68 4.97
CA PHE A 38 1.31 -0.42 4.38
C PHE A 38 2.25 -0.01 3.23
N PRO A 39 1.85 -0.16 1.96
CA PRO A 39 2.72 0.12 0.82
C PRO A 39 2.75 1.63 0.56
N VAL A 40 3.60 2.35 1.32
CA VAL A 40 3.64 3.83 1.34
C VAL A 40 4.01 4.48 0.02
N ASP A 41 4.67 3.75 -0.87
CA ASP A 41 5.06 4.23 -2.21
C ASP A 41 4.01 3.89 -3.28
N ASP A 42 2.96 3.12 -2.93
CA ASP A 42 1.91 2.75 -3.88
C ASP A 42 1.06 3.96 -4.26
N PHE A 43 1.06 4.27 -5.56
CA PHE A 43 0.28 5.39 -6.11
C PHE A 43 -1.22 5.22 -5.85
N GLY A 44 -1.76 4.01 -6.01
CA GLY A 44 -3.19 3.73 -5.83
C GLY A 44 -3.63 3.91 -4.37
N VAL A 45 -2.82 3.48 -3.41
CA VAL A 45 -3.10 3.65 -1.98
C VAL A 45 -3.06 5.14 -1.60
N ARG A 46 -2.02 5.87 -2.04
CA ARG A 46 -1.90 7.32 -1.80
C ARG A 46 -3.02 8.11 -2.48
N GLU A 47 -3.41 7.70 -3.69
CA GLU A 47 -4.51 8.31 -4.43
C GLU A 47 -5.86 8.06 -3.76
N GLY A 48 -6.09 6.82 -3.31
CA GLY A 48 -7.27 6.48 -2.52
C GLY A 48 -7.40 7.39 -1.31
N TYR A 49 -6.31 7.57 -0.56
CA TYR A 49 -6.30 8.43 0.62
C TYR A 49 -6.58 9.90 0.27
N ARG A 50 -5.94 10.41 -0.79
CA ARG A 50 -6.16 11.77 -1.29
C ARG A 50 -7.64 12.01 -1.60
N LEU A 51 -8.27 11.07 -2.30
CA LEU A 51 -9.68 11.16 -2.71
C LEU A 51 -10.64 11.13 -1.52
N ILE A 52 -10.49 10.18 -0.59
CA ILE A 52 -11.42 10.05 0.54
C ILE A 52 -11.31 11.22 1.54
N HIS A 53 -10.17 11.91 1.57
CA HIS A 53 -9.95 13.08 2.43
C HIS A 53 -10.07 14.42 1.67
N GLY A 54 -10.44 14.40 0.38
CA GLY A 54 -10.60 15.63 -0.41
C GLY A 54 -9.32 16.48 -0.53
N LEU A 55 -8.14 15.84 -0.53
CA LEU A 55 -6.86 16.55 -0.57
C LEU A 55 -6.51 16.99 -2.01
N GLU A 56 -5.86 18.14 -2.14
CA GLU A 56 -5.40 18.66 -3.43
C GLU A 56 -4.31 17.77 -4.05
N ALA A 57 -3.43 17.20 -3.24
CA ALA A 57 -2.30 16.38 -3.68
C ALA A 57 -2.11 15.15 -2.78
N GLN A 58 -1.47 14.11 -3.33
CA GLN A 58 -1.14 12.91 -2.58
C GLN A 58 -0.16 13.22 -1.44
N PRO A 59 -0.38 12.68 -0.23
CA PRO A 59 0.58 12.82 0.87
C PRO A 59 1.93 12.24 0.45
N LYS A 60 3.05 12.89 0.78
CA LYS A 60 4.39 12.36 0.48
C LYS A 60 4.64 11.07 1.28
N PRO A 61 5.47 10.11 0.79
CA PRO A 61 5.67 8.81 1.45
C PRO A 61 5.98 8.90 2.95
N ARG A 62 6.84 9.85 3.36
CA ARG A 62 7.17 10.05 4.79
C ARG A 62 5.96 10.45 5.64
N ALA A 63 5.14 11.38 5.17
CA ALA A 63 3.93 11.80 5.88
C ALA A 63 2.89 10.68 5.86
N PHE A 64 2.82 9.95 4.75
CA PHE A 64 1.90 8.85 4.58
C PHE A 64 2.22 7.64 5.45
N ALA A 65 3.50 7.36 5.68
CA ALA A 65 3.95 6.36 6.64
C ALA A 65 3.42 6.66 8.06
N ALA A 66 3.54 7.92 8.52
CA ALA A 66 3.04 8.32 9.83
C ALA A 66 1.51 8.21 9.96
N ILE A 67 0.77 8.55 8.89
CA ILE A 67 -0.68 8.34 8.82
C ILE A 67 -1.01 6.84 8.89
N GLY A 68 -0.20 6.01 8.22
CA GLY A 68 -0.34 4.56 8.15
C GLY A 68 -0.34 3.87 9.53
N GLU A 69 0.40 4.41 10.51
CA GLU A 69 0.48 3.85 11.86
C GLU A 69 -0.88 3.78 12.56
N ALA A 70 -1.81 4.70 12.26
CA ALA A 70 -3.15 4.68 12.84
C ALA A 70 -3.99 3.46 12.39
N TYR A 71 -3.59 2.77 11.32
CA TYR A 71 -4.28 1.57 10.83
C TYR A 71 -3.65 0.27 11.32
N ALA A 72 -2.59 0.31 12.11
CA ALA A 72 -2.04 -0.89 12.73
C ALA A 72 -3.07 -1.52 13.70
N PRO A 73 -3.16 -2.86 13.81
CA PRO A 73 -2.33 -3.87 13.15
C PRO A 73 -2.91 -4.40 11.82
N TYR A 74 -3.78 -3.64 11.15
CA TYR A 74 -4.52 -4.05 9.95
C TYR A 74 -4.22 -3.15 8.75
N ARG A 75 -2.97 -2.71 8.62
CA ARG A 75 -2.55 -1.80 7.54
C ARG A 75 -2.80 -2.35 6.13
N SER A 76 -2.73 -3.67 5.94
CA SER A 76 -3.06 -4.28 4.64
C SER A 76 -4.55 -4.15 4.29
N THR A 77 -5.42 -4.25 5.29
CA THR A 77 -6.87 -4.02 5.11
C THR A 77 -7.15 -2.56 4.79
N ALA A 78 -6.49 -1.62 5.47
CA ALA A 78 -6.62 -0.20 5.14
C ALA A 78 -6.15 0.09 3.71
N ALA A 79 -4.99 -0.42 3.31
CA ALA A 79 -4.49 -0.31 1.93
C ALA A 79 -5.51 -0.84 0.90
N TRP A 80 -6.16 -1.98 1.20
CA TRP A 80 -7.21 -2.53 0.36
C TRP A 80 -8.39 -1.57 0.16
N TYR A 81 -8.91 -0.97 1.23
CA TYR A 81 -9.98 0.01 1.12
C TYR A 81 -9.56 1.27 0.35
N LEU A 82 -8.32 1.72 0.51
CA LEU A 82 -7.79 2.86 -0.24
C LEU A 82 -7.70 2.54 -1.75
N TRP A 83 -7.25 1.33 -2.14
CA TRP A 83 -7.35 0.89 -3.52
C TRP A 83 -8.78 0.88 -4.05
N ARG A 84 -9.76 0.42 -3.26
CA ARG A 84 -11.19 0.44 -3.66
C ARG A 84 -11.69 1.87 -3.89
N ALA A 85 -11.26 2.83 -3.08
CA ALA A 85 -11.63 4.24 -3.27
C ALA A 85 -11.05 4.80 -4.58
N ALA A 86 -9.78 4.52 -4.86
CA ALA A 86 -9.13 4.95 -6.11
C ALA A 86 -9.79 4.32 -7.36
N ASP A 87 -10.13 3.03 -7.30
CA ASP A 87 -10.80 2.34 -8.41
C ASP A 87 -12.21 2.88 -8.66
N ARG A 88 -12.99 3.11 -7.59
CA ARG A 88 -14.34 3.66 -7.71
C ARG A 88 -14.35 5.04 -8.39
N ALA A 89 -13.39 5.89 -8.06
CA ALA A 89 -13.24 7.20 -8.68
C ALA A 89 -12.93 7.12 -10.18
N LYS A 90 -12.09 6.15 -10.60
CA LYS A 90 -11.85 5.89 -12.02
C LYS A 90 -13.13 5.45 -12.73
N THR A 91 -13.87 4.51 -12.15
CA THR A 91 -15.13 4.02 -12.75
C THR A 91 -16.12 5.15 -12.99
N ILE A 92 -16.35 6.02 -12.00
CA ILE A 92 -17.26 7.18 -12.14
C ILE A 92 -16.82 8.07 -13.30
N LYS A 93 -15.51 8.33 -13.45
CA LYS A 93 -14.98 9.18 -14.51
C LYS A 93 -15.20 8.61 -15.92
N TYR A 94 -15.19 7.29 -16.10
CA TYR A 94 -15.39 6.66 -17.42
C TYR A 94 -16.87 6.38 -17.75
N GLN A 95 -17.77 6.58 -16.79
CA GLN A 95 -19.22 6.44 -16.97
C GLN A 95 -19.94 7.79 -17.16
N ALA A 96 -19.26 8.90 -16.90
CA ALA A 96 -19.73 10.28 -17.13
C ALA A 96 -19.19 10.81 -18.47
#